data_AF-A0AAJ1MJW9-F1
#
_entry.id   AF-A0AAJ1MJW9-F1
#
_cell.length_a   1.000
_cell.length_b   1.000
_cell.length_c   1.000
_cell.angle_alpha   90.00
_cell.angle_beta   90.00
_cell.angle_gamma   90.00
#
_symmetry.space_group_name_H-M   'P 1'
#
loop_
_entity.id
_entity.type
_entity.pdbx_description
1 polymer ?
#
loop_
_entity_poly.entity_id
_entity_poly.type
_entity_poly.pdbx_seq_one_letter_code
_entity_poly.pdbx_strand_id
1 'polypeptide(L)'
;MKDYILREQNKIEFHYYLEGNSHSINAKTLHSCNTELLGILNKLSNFTQFDYNIETVALEEGGVKQIWSFVSEYSSQVTMILTLLMILLMLRPSQDKELTQLQKENLRLQNQKIELEIENLKNKEIGDKIESTSVEIINEDQEIIVHKSKFYESLEKELRVVKFETNTFNKDNKIINTEIVKRDEFIYYIKHKDDLPELIDEYAKIEVIAPVLLNRKYKWKGLYNGEIIDFYMGEKEFKKDIENGDIAFKSGSLIKCVLIQKRKINEIGIEYITTYSVKTVLGVSDNGTHIETVKGKIKRIIDKEKKDQLKLEF
;
A
#
# COMPACT_ATOMS: atom_id res chain seq x y z
N MET A 1 20.30 23.06 -34.37
CA MET A 1 19.44 21.85 -34.29
C MET A 1 20.40 20.72 -33.95
N LYS A 2 20.58 20.43 -32.65
CA LYS A 2 21.54 19.40 -32.21
C LYS A 2 20.91 18.04 -32.52
N ASP A 3 21.62 17.21 -33.27
CA ASP A 3 21.22 15.84 -33.57
C ASP A 3 21.00 15.07 -32.25
N TYR A 4 19.73 14.86 -31.92
CA TYR A 4 19.29 13.91 -30.91
C TYR A 4 19.54 12.50 -31.44
N ILE A 5 20.80 12.05 -31.44
CA ILE A 5 21.08 10.60 -31.42
C ILE A 5 20.89 10.17 -29.97
N LEU A 6 19.64 10.22 -29.50
CA LEU A 6 19.25 9.53 -28.28
C LEU A 6 19.25 8.05 -28.62
N ARG A 7 20.21 7.36 -28.01
CA ARG A 7 20.42 5.93 -28.16
C ARG A 7 19.14 5.21 -27.70
N GLU A 8 18.35 4.70 -28.64
CA GLU A 8 17.29 3.70 -28.40
C GLU A 8 17.89 2.39 -27.86
N GLN A 9 18.43 2.39 -26.64
CA GLN A 9 19.16 1.23 -26.09
C GLN A 9 18.35 0.43 -25.08
N ASN A 10 17.18 0.94 -24.69
CA ASN A 10 16.38 0.38 -23.61
C ASN A 10 14.93 0.25 -24.07
N LYS A 11 14.51 -0.98 -24.35
CA LYS A 11 13.14 -1.29 -24.80
C LYS A 11 12.53 -2.34 -23.89
N ILE A 12 11.22 -2.22 -23.68
CA ILE A 12 10.38 -3.24 -23.08
C ILE A 12 9.16 -3.45 -23.97
N GLU A 13 8.81 -4.70 -24.21
CA GLU A 13 7.62 -5.12 -24.94
C GLU A 13 6.61 -5.67 -23.96
N PHE A 14 5.37 -5.21 -24.10
CA PHE A 14 4.19 -5.77 -23.46
C PHE A 14 3.36 -6.46 -24.55
N HIS A 15 3.33 -7.78 -24.47
CA HIS A 15 2.66 -8.62 -25.46
C HIS A 15 1.38 -9.23 -24.87
N TYR A 16 0.26 -8.73 -25.37
CA TYR A 16 -1.08 -9.23 -25.08
C TYR A 16 -1.43 -10.34 -26.08
N TYR A 17 -1.30 -11.60 -25.67
CA TYR A 17 -1.66 -12.74 -26.52
C TYR A 17 -3.16 -12.95 -26.50
N LEU A 18 -3.77 -12.95 -27.69
CA LEU A 18 -5.21 -13.06 -27.89
C LEU A 18 -5.59 -14.42 -28.47
N GLU A 19 -6.73 -14.96 -28.07
CA GLU A 19 -7.30 -16.17 -28.64
C GLU A 19 -7.65 -15.99 -30.13
N GLY A 20 -7.60 -17.08 -30.89
CA GLY A 20 -8.11 -17.14 -32.26
C GLY A 20 -7.33 -16.31 -33.28
N ASN A 21 -6.03 -16.08 -33.05
CA ASN A 21 -5.16 -15.23 -33.90
C ASN A 21 -5.70 -13.81 -34.07
N SER A 22 -6.42 -13.29 -33.07
CA SER A 22 -6.88 -11.90 -33.10
C SER A 22 -5.71 -10.93 -32.92
N HIS A 23 -5.73 -9.84 -33.68
CA HIS A 23 -4.75 -8.76 -33.61
C HIS A 23 -5.35 -7.46 -33.04
N SER A 24 -6.47 -7.57 -32.30
CA SER A 24 -7.17 -6.39 -31.78
C SER A 24 -7.60 -6.57 -30.32
N ILE A 25 -7.25 -5.59 -29.50
CA ILE A 25 -7.66 -5.46 -28.10
C ILE A 25 -8.63 -4.29 -27.96
N ASN A 26 -9.52 -4.32 -26.97
CA ASN A 26 -10.32 -3.15 -26.64
C ASN A 26 -9.42 -1.95 -26.32
N ALA A 27 -9.61 -0.83 -27.02
CA ALA A 27 -8.78 0.36 -26.86
C ALA A 27 -8.85 0.96 -25.43
N LYS A 28 -9.99 0.84 -24.75
CA LYS A 28 -10.12 1.27 -23.34
C LYS A 28 -9.29 0.36 -22.42
N THR A 29 -9.33 -0.95 -22.65
CA THR A 29 -8.50 -1.90 -21.89
C THR A 29 -7.02 -1.59 -22.07
N LEU A 30 -6.55 -1.44 -23.32
CA LEU A 30 -5.16 -1.11 -23.59
C LEU A 30 -4.75 0.23 -22.96
N HIS A 31 -5.60 1.25 -23.06
CA HIS A 31 -5.36 2.54 -22.41
C HIS A 31 -5.24 2.39 -20.89
N SER A 32 -6.19 1.69 -20.25
CA SER A 32 -6.13 1.43 -18.80
C SER A 32 -4.86 0.67 -18.41
N CYS A 33 -4.51 -0.41 -19.11
CA CYS A 33 -3.26 -1.13 -18.87
C CYS A 33 -2.03 -0.20 -18.95
N ASN A 34 -1.97 0.66 -19.97
CA ASN A 34 -0.87 1.62 -20.14
C ASN A 34 -0.82 2.62 -18.99
N THR A 35 -1.96 3.15 -18.55
CA THR A 35 -2.04 4.08 -17.40
C THR A 35 -1.45 3.44 -16.15
N GLU A 36 -1.81 2.20 -15.85
CA GLU A 36 -1.34 1.53 -14.65
C GLU A 36 0.16 1.15 -14.74
N LEU A 37 0.63 0.69 -15.90
CA LEU A 37 2.07 0.43 -16.13
C LEU A 37 2.92 1.70 -15.97
N LEU A 38 2.46 2.83 -16.51
CA LEU A 38 3.11 4.13 -16.32
C LEU A 38 3.09 4.57 -14.86
N GLY A 39 2.01 4.27 -14.12
CA GLY A 39 1.92 4.52 -12.69
C GLY A 39 3.02 3.81 -11.89
N ILE A 40 3.25 2.52 -12.18
CA ILE A 40 4.36 1.76 -11.56
C ILE A 40 5.71 2.38 -11.93
N LEU A 41 5.95 2.70 -13.21
CA LEU A 41 7.20 3.31 -13.67
C LEU A 41 7.48 4.65 -13.01
N ASN A 42 6.47 5.52 -12.90
CA ASN A 42 6.60 6.80 -12.19
C ASN A 42 7.00 6.59 -10.73
N LYS A 43 6.39 5.62 -10.06
CA LYS A 43 6.75 5.28 -8.67
C LYS A 43 8.17 4.73 -8.57
N LEU A 44 8.60 3.89 -9.51
CA LEU A 44 9.98 3.39 -9.58
C LEU A 44 10.99 4.52 -9.83
N SER A 45 10.69 5.45 -10.73
CA SER A 45 11.53 6.62 -11.00
C SER A 45 11.73 7.46 -9.74
N ASN A 46 10.68 7.66 -8.93
CA ASN A 46 10.78 8.34 -7.64
C ASN A 46 11.66 7.58 -6.64
N PHE A 47 11.55 6.25 -6.56
CA PHE A 47 12.40 5.43 -5.68
C PHE A 47 13.88 5.51 -6.09
N THR A 48 14.17 5.49 -7.39
CA THR A 48 15.54 5.44 -7.89
C THR A 48 16.15 6.82 -8.17
N GLN A 49 15.34 7.89 -8.16
CA GLN A 49 15.72 9.27 -8.53
C GLN A 49 16.33 9.38 -9.94
N PHE A 50 15.84 8.55 -10.88
CA PHE A 50 16.31 8.57 -12.26
C PHE A 50 15.19 8.99 -13.20
N ASP A 51 15.49 10.01 -14.00
CA ASP A 51 14.60 10.53 -15.02
C ASP A 51 14.85 9.84 -16.37
N TYR A 52 13.76 9.56 -17.07
CA TYR A 52 13.76 9.01 -18.41
C TYR A 52 12.48 9.43 -19.12
N ASN A 53 12.57 9.59 -20.45
CA ASN A 53 11.39 9.77 -21.29
C ASN A 53 10.97 8.43 -21.89
N ILE A 54 9.66 8.21 -21.99
CA ILE A 54 9.08 6.99 -22.56
C ILE A 54 8.39 7.34 -23.86
N GLU A 55 8.70 6.60 -24.92
CA GLU A 55 8.03 6.70 -26.22
C GLU A 55 7.40 5.37 -26.58
N THR A 56 6.17 5.39 -27.10
CA THR A 56 5.54 4.19 -27.67
C THR A 56 5.98 4.05 -29.13
N VAL A 57 6.58 2.90 -29.45
CA VAL A 57 6.93 2.52 -30.83
C VAL A 57 5.66 2.01 -31.55
N ALA A 58 5.70 1.93 -32.88
CA ALA A 58 4.61 1.35 -33.66
C ALA A 58 4.21 -0.05 -33.13
N LEU A 59 2.91 -0.28 -33.00
CA LEU A 59 2.37 -1.57 -32.55
C LEU A 59 2.63 -2.65 -33.59
N GLU A 60 2.99 -3.86 -33.15
CA GLU A 60 3.27 -4.99 -34.03
C GLU A 60 2.19 -6.09 -33.95
N GLU A 61 2.11 -6.90 -35.02
CA GLU A 61 1.19 -8.04 -35.13
C GLU A 61 1.68 -9.30 -34.36
N GLY A 62 0.81 -10.31 -34.26
CA GLY A 62 1.03 -11.54 -33.47
C GLY A 62 0.32 -11.56 -32.10
N GLY A 63 -0.90 -11.03 -32.02
CA GLY A 63 -1.51 -10.47 -30.81
C GLY A 63 -1.50 -8.95 -30.89
N VAL A 64 -1.54 -8.27 -29.74
CA VAL A 64 -1.20 -6.84 -29.65
C VAL A 64 0.12 -6.73 -28.94
N LYS A 65 1.16 -6.28 -29.65
CA LYS A 65 2.49 -6.03 -29.09
C LYS A 65 2.72 -4.54 -28.98
N GLN A 66 3.02 -4.08 -27.78
CA GLN A 66 3.36 -2.70 -27.51
C GLN A 66 4.80 -2.61 -27.02
N ILE A 67 5.62 -1.86 -27.75
CA ILE A 67 7.01 -1.62 -27.37
C ILE A 67 7.14 -0.20 -26.86
N TRP A 68 7.71 -0.04 -25.67
CA TRP A 68 8.12 1.24 -25.12
C TRP A 68 9.63 1.37 -25.21
N SER A 69 10.08 2.49 -25.79
CA SER A 69 11.48 2.89 -25.87
C SER A 69 11.77 3.94 -24.81
N PHE A 70 12.86 3.77 -24.10
CA PHE A 70 13.27 4.64 -23.01
C PHE A 70 14.49 5.45 -23.43
N VAL A 71 14.35 6.75 -23.26
CA VAL A 71 15.31 7.77 -23.67
C VAL A 71 15.90 8.39 -22.41
N SER A 72 17.18 8.11 -22.14
CA SER A 72 17.91 8.64 -20.97
C SER A 72 19.42 8.64 -21.21
N GLU A 73 20.13 9.50 -20.49
CA GLU A 73 21.60 9.50 -20.41
C GLU A 73 22.12 8.33 -19.54
N TYR A 74 21.25 7.70 -18.73
CA TYR A 74 21.57 6.65 -17.75
C TYR A 74 21.06 5.26 -18.19
N SER A 75 21.55 4.75 -19.32
CA SER A 75 21.07 3.50 -19.93
C SER A 75 21.10 2.27 -19.01
N SER A 76 22.17 2.09 -18.21
CA SER A 76 22.26 0.93 -17.30
C SER A 76 21.20 0.98 -16.20
N GLN A 77 20.92 2.16 -15.67
CA GLN A 77 19.92 2.41 -14.63
C GLN A 77 18.51 2.19 -15.18
N VAL A 78 18.25 2.63 -16.42
CA VAL A 78 16.98 2.32 -17.09
C VAL A 78 16.81 0.81 -17.25
N THR A 79 17.85 0.06 -17.64
CA THR A 79 17.75 -1.42 -17.74
C THR A 79 17.39 -2.06 -16.40
N MET A 80 17.97 -1.55 -15.31
CA MET A 80 17.65 -2.00 -13.95
C MET A 80 16.17 -1.73 -13.61
N ILE A 81 15.65 -0.54 -13.93
CA ILE A 81 14.24 -0.18 -13.71
C ILE A 81 13.30 -1.07 -14.53
N LEU A 82 13.62 -1.35 -15.80
CA LEU A 82 12.83 -2.26 -16.64
C LEU A 82 12.81 -3.68 -16.09
N THR A 83 13.95 -4.16 -15.59
CA THR A 83 14.06 -5.48 -14.96
C THR A 83 13.23 -5.54 -13.67
N LEU A 84 13.28 -4.48 -12.85
CA LEU A 84 12.47 -4.37 -11.64
C LEU A 84 10.97 -4.33 -11.96
N LEU A 85 10.55 -3.57 -12.98
CA LEU A 85 9.17 -3.55 -13.44
C LEU A 85 8.69 -4.96 -13.82
N MET A 86 9.49 -5.70 -14.61
CA MET A 86 9.17 -7.09 -14.97
C MET A 86 8.95 -7.94 -13.71
N ILE A 87 9.89 -7.91 -12.76
CA ILE A 87 9.77 -8.67 -11.52
C ILE A 87 8.50 -8.29 -10.75
N LEU A 88 8.21 -6.99 -10.59
CA LEU A 88 7.05 -6.52 -9.85
C LEU A 88 5.72 -6.95 -10.46
N LEU A 89 5.62 -7.00 -11.79
CA LEU A 89 4.42 -7.48 -12.49
C LEU A 89 4.18 -8.98 -12.23
N MET A 90 5.22 -9.75 -11.94
CA MET A 90 5.16 -11.20 -11.73
C MET A 90 5.02 -11.62 -10.27
N LEU A 91 5.50 -10.79 -9.34
CA LEU A 91 5.43 -11.07 -7.91
C LEU A 91 4.00 -10.93 -7.39
N ARG A 92 3.49 -11.96 -6.70
CA ARG A 92 2.19 -11.87 -6.05
C ARG A 92 2.28 -10.95 -4.82
N PRO A 93 1.25 -10.12 -4.55
CA PRO A 93 1.19 -9.41 -3.28
C PRO A 93 1.14 -10.43 -2.13
N SER A 94 1.87 -10.16 -1.04
CA SER A 94 1.85 -11.00 0.15
C SER A 94 0.43 -11.02 0.74
N GLN A 95 -0.16 -12.22 0.88
CA GLN A 95 -1.52 -12.42 1.41
C GLN A 95 -1.57 -12.59 2.94
N ASP A 96 -0.41 -12.53 3.62
CA ASP A 96 -0.32 -12.84 5.04
C ASP A 96 -0.80 -11.69 5.93
N LYS A 97 -2.01 -11.86 6.47
CA LYS A 97 -2.68 -10.94 7.41
C LYS A 97 -1.96 -10.82 8.77
N GLU A 98 -1.13 -11.81 9.12
CA GLU A 98 -0.42 -11.88 10.40
C GLU A 98 0.93 -11.14 10.33
N LEU A 99 1.59 -11.18 9.16
CA LEU A 99 2.82 -10.44 8.88
C LEU A 99 2.59 -8.93 8.88
N THR A 100 1.37 -8.48 8.57
CA THR A 100 1.04 -7.05 8.41
C THR A 100 1.11 -6.26 9.73
N GLN A 101 1.09 -6.90 10.90
CA GLN A 101 1.14 -6.21 12.19
C GLN A 101 2.59 -5.91 12.62
N LEU A 102 3.49 -6.88 12.45
CA LEU A 102 4.94 -6.69 12.59
C LEU A 102 5.51 -5.81 11.47
N GLN A 103 4.97 -5.92 10.26
CA GLN A 103 5.32 -5.05 9.13
C GLN A 103 4.84 -3.61 9.34
N LYS A 104 3.71 -3.34 10.01
CA LYS A 104 3.27 -1.97 10.36
C LYS A 104 4.21 -1.28 11.34
N GLU A 105 4.73 -2.02 12.31
CA GLU A 105 5.71 -1.50 13.26
C GLU A 105 7.08 -1.31 12.59
N ASN A 106 7.46 -2.22 11.70
CA ASN A 106 8.63 -2.06 10.84
C ASN A 106 8.49 -0.91 9.84
N LEU A 107 7.34 -0.67 9.20
CA LEU A 107 7.15 0.39 8.20
C LEU A 107 7.32 1.79 8.82
N ARG A 108 6.91 1.95 10.07
CA ARG A 108 7.07 3.20 10.82
C ARG A 108 8.53 3.44 11.21
N LEU A 109 9.25 2.38 11.60
CA LEU A 109 10.67 2.41 11.90
C LEU A 109 11.53 2.49 10.62
N GLN A 110 11.08 1.89 9.51
CA GLN A 110 11.71 1.88 8.20
C GLN A 110 11.52 3.21 7.49
N ASN A 111 10.39 3.91 7.59
CA ASN A 111 10.29 5.26 7.03
C ASN A 111 11.29 6.22 7.69
N GLN A 112 11.52 6.09 9.00
CA GLN A 112 12.56 6.85 9.72
C GLN A 112 13.98 6.39 9.35
N LYS A 113 14.17 5.07 9.15
CA LYS A 113 15.45 4.51 8.71
C LYS A 113 15.78 4.89 7.27
N ILE A 114 14.80 4.88 6.37
CA ILE A 114 14.90 5.26 4.96
C ILE A 114 15.19 6.75 4.84
N GLU A 115 14.61 7.63 5.67
CA GLU A 115 15.00 9.04 5.71
C GLU A 115 16.47 9.21 6.13
N LEU A 116 16.91 8.49 7.17
CA LEU A 116 18.29 8.49 7.65
C LEU A 116 19.28 7.77 6.72
N GLU A 117 18.81 6.81 5.95
CA GLU A 117 19.59 5.99 5.02
C GLU A 117 19.66 6.66 3.64
N ILE A 118 18.62 7.38 3.20
CA ILE A 118 18.66 8.32 2.06
C ILE A 118 19.63 9.47 2.36
N GLU A 119 19.67 9.97 3.61
CA GLU A 119 20.65 10.98 4.03
C GLU A 119 22.09 10.43 4.02
N ASN A 120 22.28 9.15 4.37
CA ASN A 120 23.59 8.48 4.32
C ASN A 120 24.00 8.01 2.90
N LEU A 121 23.05 7.60 2.05
CA LEU A 121 23.27 7.12 0.69
C LEU A 121 23.51 8.26 -0.31
N LYS A 122 23.05 9.48 0.00
CA LYS A 122 23.43 10.70 -0.75
C LYS A 122 24.95 10.95 -0.78
N ASN A 123 25.72 10.29 0.10
CA ASN A 123 27.17 10.45 0.22
C ASN A 123 27.99 9.26 -0.32
N LYS A 124 27.39 8.27 -0.99
CA LYS A 124 28.14 7.19 -1.66
C LYS A 124 27.66 6.99 -3.08
N GLU A 125 28.63 6.93 -3.99
CA GLU A 125 28.46 6.76 -5.43
C GLU A 125 27.43 5.66 -5.75
N ILE A 126 26.39 6.05 -6.48
CA ILE A 126 25.28 5.18 -6.87
C ILE A 126 25.76 4.28 -8.01
N GLY A 127 25.93 3.01 -7.69
CA GLY A 127 26.20 1.97 -8.67
C GLY A 127 26.57 0.66 -7.98
N ASP A 128 25.58 -0.09 -7.50
CA ASP A 128 25.48 -1.55 -7.70
C ASP A 128 24.30 -2.16 -6.94
N LYS A 129 23.60 -3.08 -7.64
CA LYS A 129 22.60 -4.07 -7.19
C LYS A 129 21.48 -3.60 -6.24
N ILE A 130 20.25 -3.66 -6.74
CA ILE A 130 19.07 -3.87 -5.92
C ILE A 130 19.21 -5.25 -5.26
N GLU A 131 19.45 -5.28 -3.94
CA GLU A 131 19.40 -6.51 -3.15
C GLU A 131 17.97 -7.05 -3.11
N SER A 132 17.79 -8.36 -2.89
CA SER A 132 16.47 -9.01 -2.82
C SER A 132 15.54 -8.33 -1.81
N THR A 133 16.11 -7.84 -0.70
CA THR A 133 15.42 -7.06 0.34
C THR A 133 14.77 -5.79 -0.20
N SER A 134 15.41 -5.10 -1.15
CA SER A 134 14.88 -3.87 -1.76
C SER A 134 13.71 -4.16 -2.70
N VAL A 135 13.72 -5.30 -3.39
CA VAL A 135 12.58 -5.72 -4.25
C VAL A 135 11.35 -6.04 -3.40
N GLU A 136 11.53 -6.73 -2.28
CA GLU A 136 10.44 -7.06 -1.36
C GLU A 136 9.78 -5.78 -0.81
N ILE A 137 10.58 -4.82 -0.35
CA ILE A 137 10.08 -3.53 0.15
C ILE A 137 9.28 -2.80 -0.93
N ILE A 138 9.78 -2.75 -2.17
CA ILE A 138 9.10 -2.08 -3.28
C ILE A 138 7.82 -2.82 -3.68
N ASN A 139 7.82 -4.16 -3.64
CA ASN A 139 6.62 -4.95 -3.92
C ASN A 139 5.51 -4.79 -2.86
N GLU A 140 5.87 -4.32 -1.65
CA GLU A 140 4.91 -4.00 -0.58
C GLU A 140 4.39 -2.55 -0.62
N ASP A 141 4.91 -1.71 -1.52
CA ASP A 141 4.41 -0.34 -1.72
C ASP A 141 2.95 -0.35 -2.22
N GLN A 142 2.10 0.43 -1.55
CA GLN A 142 0.66 0.39 -1.81
C GLN A 142 0.27 0.96 -3.17
N GLU A 143 0.99 1.97 -3.68
CA GLU A 143 0.73 2.52 -5.01
C GLU A 143 1.08 1.49 -6.08
N ILE A 144 2.23 0.82 -5.95
CA ILE A 144 2.63 -0.27 -6.86
C ILE A 144 1.62 -1.42 -6.82
N ILE A 145 1.20 -1.84 -5.62
CA ILE A 145 0.19 -2.90 -5.46
C ILE A 145 -1.13 -2.51 -6.15
N VAL A 146 -1.57 -1.25 -6.03
CA VAL A 146 -2.83 -0.80 -6.63
C VAL A 146 -2.74 -0.69 -8.13
N HIS A 147 -1.68 -0.11 -8.67
CA HIS A 147 -1.48 -0.05 -10.11
C HIS A 147 -1.42 -1.47 -10.70
N LYS A 148 -0.66 -2.38 -10.08
CA LYS A 148 -0.61 -3.79 -10.48
C LYS A 148 -1.99 -4.46 -10.43
N SER A 149 -2.75 -4.27 -9.34
CA SER A 149 -4.10 -4.81 -9.20
C SER A 149 -5.01 -4.33 -10.33
N LYS A 150 -5.03 -3.03 -10.60
CA LYS A 150 -5.86 -2.42 -11.66
C LYS A 150 -5.44 -2.83 -13.07
N PHE A 151 -4.16 -3.04 -13.29
CA PHE A 151 -3.63 -3.59 -14.53
C PHE A 151 -4.24 -4.97 -14.79
N TYR A 152 -4.15 -5.89 -13.82
CA TYR A 152 -4.73 -7.23 -13.96
C TYR A 152 -6.26 -7.23 -13.96
N GLU A 153 -6.94 -6.33 -13.24
CA GLU A 153 -8.39 -6.14 -13.37
C GLU A 153 -8.81 -5.73 -14.79
N SER A 154 -7.99 -4.94 -15.47
CA SER A 154 -8.25 -4.49 -16.85
C SER A 154 -8.04 -5.65 -17.83
N LEU A 155 -6.98 -6.43 -17.65
CA LEU A 155 -6.73 -7.65 -18.43
C LEU A 155 -7.83 -8.71 -18.22
N GLU A 156 -8.27 -8.91 -16.98
CA GLU A 156 -9.29 -9.91 -16.66
C GLU A 156 -10.62 -9.59 -17.37
N LYS A 157 -10.96 -8.31 -17.56
CA LYS A 157 -12.16 -7.89 -18.32
C LYS A 157 -12.08 -8.20 -19.81
N GLU A 158 -10.88 -8.27 -20.39
CA GLU A 158 -10.68 -8.65 -21.79
C GLU A 158 -10.53 -10.17 -21.89
N LEU A 159 -11.66 -10.86 -22.05
CA LEU A 159 -11.74 -12.33 -22.04
C LEU A 159 -10.86 -12.99 -23.11
N ARG A 160 -10.57 -12.28 -24.21
CA ARG A 160 -9.77 -12.80 -25.33
C ARG A 160 -8.27 -12.88 -24.99
N VAL A 161 -7.78 -12.18 -23.97
CA VAL A 161 -6.37 -12.25 -23.57
C VAL A 161 -6.13 -13.55 -22.80
N VAL A 162 -5.27 -14.42 -23.35
CA VAL A 162 -4.97 -15.76 -22.80
C VAL A 162 -3.68 -15.80 -21.99
N LYS A 163 -2.73 -14.91 -22.30
CA LYS A 163 -1.52 -14.67 -21.51
C LYS A 163 -1.02 -13.25 -21.74
N PHE A 164 -0.31 -12.74 -20.75
CA PHE A 164 0.45 -11.51 -20.83
C PHE A 164 1.94 -11.85 -20.74
N GLU A 165 2.73 -11.30 -21.65
CA GLU A 165 4.17 -11.55 -21.72
C GLU A 165 4.91 -10.22 -21.74
N THR A 166 5.99 -10.14 -20.98
CA THR A 166 6.87 -8.97 -20.96
C THR A 166 8.26 -9.37 -21.44
N ASN A 167 8.80 -8.65 -22.41
CA ASN A 167 10.12 -8.90 -22.97
C ASN A 167 11.00 -7.66 -22.84
N THR A 168 12.27 -7.83 -22.50
CA THR A 168 13.29 -6.75 -22.59
C THR A 168 14.32 -7.07 -23.64
N PHE A 169 14.93 -6.03 -24.20
CA PHE A 169 15.85 -6.16 -25.33
C PHE A 169 17.26 -5.70 -24.95
N ASN A 170 18.26 -6.32 -25.57
CA ASN A 170 19.62 -5.79 -25.57
C ASN A 170 19.81 -4.74 -26.69
N LYS A 171 21.04 -4.22 -26.77
CA LYS A 171 21.44 -3.21 -27.76
C LYS A 171 21.33 -3.68 -29.23
N ASP A 172 21.26 -4.99 -29.46
CA ASP A 172 21.10 -5.58 -30.80
C ASP A 172 19.61 -5.88 -31.12
N ASN A 173 18.66 -5.32 -30.35
CA ASN A 173 17.23 -5.61 -30.41
C ASN A 173 16.87 -7.11 -30.27
N LYS A 174 17.71 -7.89 -29.56
CA LYS A 174 17.38 -9.27 -29.21
C LYS A 174 16.75 -9.32 -27.83
N ILE A 175 15.69 -10.11 -27.70
CA ILE A 175 15.07 -10.40 -26.42
C ILE A 175 16.10 -11.07 -25.49
N ILE A 176 16.22 -10.56 -24.27
CA ILE A 176 17.15 -11.07 -23.25
C ILE A 176 16.44 -11.66 -22.03
N ASN A 177 15.30 -11.09 -21.62
CA ASN A 177 14.47 -11.63 -20.56
C ASN A 177 13.02 -11.69 -21.04
N THR A 178 12.30 -12.73 -20.63
CA THR A 178 10.90 -12.98 -20.95
C THR A 178 10.20 -13.46 -19.68
N GLU A 179 9.09 -12.82 -19.35
CA GLU A 179 8.25 -13.19 -18.21
C GLU A 179 6.80 -13.33 -18.67
N ILE A 180 6.10 -14.37 -18.21
CA ILE A 180 4.77 -14.74 -18.71
C ILE A 180 3.79 -14.98 -17.55
N VAL A 181 2.67 -14.26 -17.55
CA VAL A 181 1.52 -14.54 -16.68
C VAL A 181 0.38 -15.09 -17.50
N LYS A 182 -0.11 -16.28 -17.13
CA LYS A 182 -1.27 -16.88 -17.78
C LYS A 182 -2.57 -16.27 -17.25
N ARG A 183 -3.62 -16.31 -18.07
CA ARG A 183 -4.93 -15.74 -17.71
C ARG A 183 -5.47 -16.28 -16.38
N ASP A 184 -5.35 -17.57 -16.13
CA ASP A 184 -5.80 -18.21 -14.88
C ASP A 184 -5.06 -17.72 -13.63
N GLU A 185 -3.95 -17.00 -13.81
CA GLU A 185 -3.18 -16.39 -12.73
C GLU A 185 -3.53 -14.92 -12.47
N PHE A 186 -4.21 -14.23 -13.38
CA PHE A 186 -4.50 -12.79 -13.25
C PHE A 186 -5.22 -12.47 -11.94
N ILE A 187 -6.13 -13.33 -11.51
CA ILE A 187 -6.90 -13.16 -10.28
C ILE A 187 -6.02 -13.09 -9.02
N TYR A 188 -4.83 -13.70 -9.02
CA TYR A 188 -3.93 -13.69 -7.85
C TYR A 188 -3.21 -12.36 -7.65
N TYR A 189 -3.25 -11.48 -8.64
CA TYR A 189 -2.63 -10.15 -8.60
C TYR A 189 -3.63 -9.04 -8.28
N ILE A 190 -4.93 -9.34 -8.26
CA ILE A 190 -6.01 -8.40 -7.99
C ILE A 190 -6.26 -8.34 -6.47
N LYS A 191 -6.05 -7.17 -5.87
CA LYS A 191 -6.34 -6.91 -4.44
C LYS A 191 -7.79 -6.44 -4.28
N HIS A 192 -8.55 -7.05 -3.38
CA HIS A 192 -9.91 -6.59 -3.11
C HIS A 192 -9.90 -5.39 -2.16
N LYS A 193 -10.85 -4.46 -2.36
CA LYS A 193 -10.94 -3.18 -1.61
C LYS A 193 -11.07 -3.32 -0.08
N ASP A 194 -11.43 -4.51 0.41
CA ASP A 194 -11.64 -4.79 1.83
C ASP A 194 -10.43 -5.46 2.50
N ASP A 195 -9.31 -5.63 1.79
CA ASP A 195 -8.15 -6.40 2.26
C ASP A 195 -7.15 -5.61 3.12
N LEU A 196 -7.48 -4.37 3.53
CA LEU A 196 -6.59 -3.63 4.43
C LEU A 196 -6.84 -3.98 5.90
N PRO A 197 -5.82 -4.50 6.61
CA PRO A 197 -5.96 -4.74 8.02
C PRO A 197 -6.11 -3.41 8.76
N GLU A 198 -7.01 -3.40 9.73
CA GLU A 198 -7.29 -2.27 10.62
C GLU A 198 -6.02 -1.86 11.38
N LEU A 199 -5.87 -0.56 11.68
CA LEU A 199 -4.88 -0.10 12.65
C LEU A 199 -5.50 -0.13 14.04
N ILE A 200 -4.75 -0.64 15.02
CA ILE A 200 -5.18 -0.70 16.41
C ILE A 200 -4.20 0.14 17.23
N ASP A 201 -4.69 1.22 17.82
CA ASP A 201 -3.99 1.92 18.90
C ASP A 201 -4.52 1.38 20.22
N GLU A 202 -3.68 0.61 20.90
CA GLU A 202 -4.03 -0.11 22.11
C GLU A 202 -4.27 0.76 23.34
N TYR A 203 -3.81 2.01 23.32
CA TYR A 203 -3.88 2.95 24.44
C TYR A 203 -4.16 4.40 24.01
N ALA A 204 -4.94 4.56 22.94
CA ALA A 204 -5.36 5.85 22.42
C ALA A 204 -5.99 6.72 23.52
N LYS A 205 -5.64 8.01 23.51
CA LYS A 205 -6.23 9.04 24.36
C LYS A 205 -7.06 9.98 23.49
N ILE A 206 -8.36 10.03 23.74
CA ILE A 206 -9.30 10.87 22.98
C ILE A 206 -9.95 11.83 23.95
N GLU A 207 -9.76 13.13 23.75
CA GLU A 207 -10.51 14.16 24.48
C GLU A 207 -11.87 14.34 23.80
N VAL A 208 -12.96 14.09 24.52
CA VAL A 208 -14.29 14.11 23.92
C VAL A 208 -14.82 15.53 23.85
N ILE A 209 -15.04 16.01 22.63
CA ILE A 209 -15.59 17.34 22.36
C ILE A 209 -17.11 17.29 22.51
N ALA A 210 -17.76 16.29 21.92
CA ALA A 210 -19.21 16.13 21.98
C ALA A 210 -19.60 14.65 22.11
N PRO A 211 -20.09 14.20 23.29
CA PRO A 211 -20.64 12.86 23.43
C PRO A 211 -21.99 12.74 22.72
N VAL A 212 -22.28 11.56 22.19
CA VAL A 212 -23.63 11.23 21.71
C VAL A 212 -24.22 10.12 22.56
N LEU A 213 -25.11 10.52 23.47
CA LEU A 213 -25.82 9.65 24.42
C LEU A 213 -27.14 9.10 23.86
N LEU A 214 -27.46 9.40 22.59
CA LEU A 214 -28.63 8.85 21.93
C LEU A 214 -28.32 7.43 21.46
N ASN A 215 -29.27 6.51 21.67
CA ASN A 215 -29.16 5.08 21.33
C ASN A 215 -29.26 4.79 19.81
N ARG A 216 -28.70 5.69 18.98
CA ARG A 216 -28.59 5.58 17.53
C ARG A 216 -27.11 5.48 17.14
N LYS A 217 -26.82 5.04 15.91
CA LYS A 217 -25.45 4.91 15.38
C LYS A 217 -24.84 6.27 14.99
N TYR A 218 -24.86 7.25 15.89
CA TYR A 218 -24.20 8.53 15.66
C TYR A 218 -22.71 8.45 16.04
N LYS A 219 -21.90 9.21 15.30
CA LYS A 219 -20.48 9.38 15.59
C LYS A 219 -20.31 10.40 16.71
N TRP A 220 -19.41 10.09 17.64
CA TRP A 220 -18.91 10.99 18.67
C TRP A 220 -17.80 11.84 18.07
N LYS A 221 -17.62 13.07 18.56
CA LYS A 221 -16.53 13.94 18.12
C LYS A 221 -15.50 14.08 19.24
N GLY A 222 -14.22 13.92 18.91
CA GLY A 222 -13.13 14.06 19.86
C GLY A 222 -11.81 14.49 19.22
N LEU A 223 -10.86 14.88 20.06
CA LEU A 223 -9.50 15.24 19.69
C LEU A 223 -8.59 14.04 19.95
N TYR A 224 -7.92 13.55 18.90
CA TYR A 224 -6.95 12.46 18.96
C TYR A 224 -5.66 12.89 18.28
N ASN A 225 -4.53 12.84 19.00
CA ASN A 225 -3.22 13.30 18.52
C ASN A 225 -3.22 14.72 17.91
N GLY A 226 -4.05 15.61 18.44
CA GLY A 226 -4.16 17.00 17.96
C GLY A 226 -5.13 17.20 16.78
N GLU A 227 -5.73 16.13 16.26
CA GLU A 227 -6.70 16.20 15.16
C GLU A 227 -8.12 15.89 15.63
N ILE A 228 -9.10 16.60 15.08
CA ILE A 228 -10.52 16.36 15.36
C ILE A 228 -10.98 15.17 14.53
N ILE A 229 -11.46 14.12 15.21
CA ILE A 229 -11.98 12.91 14.59
C ILE A 229 -13.45 12.68 14.96
N ASP A 230 -14.18 12.10 14.01
CA ASP A 230 -15.48 11.50 14.27
C ASP A 230 -15.32 9.98 14.44
N PHE A 231 -15.77 9.44 15.57
CA PHE A 231 -15.59 8.03 15.91
C PHE A 231 -16.87 7.36 16.40
N TYR A 232 -16.98 6.05 16.21
CA TYR A 232 -18.04 5.26 16.82
C TYR A 232 -17.63 4.80 18.21
N MET A 233 -18.51 4.94 19.18
CA MET A 233 -18.38 4.27 20.47
C MET A 233 -18.96 2.86 20.35
N GLY A 234 -18.08 1.88 20.12
CA GLY A 234 -18.43 0.47 19.91
C GLY A 234 -18.74 -0.28 21.20
N GLU A 235 -18.24 0.21 22.34
CA GLU A 235 -18.48 -0.40 23.64
C GLU A 235 -19.85 -0.03 24.20
N LYS A 236 -20.78 -0.98 24.13
CA LYS A 236 -22.16 -0.79 24.56
C LYS A 236 -22.31 -0.68 26.08
N GLU A 237 -21.51 -1.41 26.85
CA GLU A 237 -21.54 -1.38 28.32
C GLU A 237 -21.16 0.01 28.83
N PHE A 238 -20.06 0.57 28.34
CA PHE A 238 -19.64 1.93 28.69
C PHE A 238 -20.71 2.99 28.40
N LYS A 239 -21.45 2.87 27.29
CA LYS A 239 -22.59 3.77 27.04
C LYS A 239 -23.68 3.64 28.09
N LYS A 240 -24.01 2.41 28.49
CA LYS A 240 -25.00 2.16 29.54
C LYS A 240 -24.54 2.73 30.88
N ASP A 241 -23.28 2.55 31.23
CA ASP A 241 -22.72 3.07 32.49
C ASP A 241 -22.80 4.61 32.53
N ILE A 242 -22.61 5.30 31.40
CA ILE A 242 -22.83 6.75 31.31
C ILE A 242 -24.33 7.09 31.41
N GLU A 243 -25.19 6.39 30.68
CA GLU A 243 -26.64 6.62 30.68
C GLU A 243 -27.26 6.41 32.07
N ASN A 244 -26.76 5.43 32.83
CA ASN A 244 -27.19 5.12 34.19
C ASN A 244 -26.58 6.06 35.25
N GLY A 245 -25.57 6.86 34.89
CA GLY A 245 -24.85 7.76 35.79
C GLY A 245 -23.76 7.07 36.64
N ASP A 246 -23.41 5.82 36.34
CA ASP A 246 -22.34 5.07 37.01
C ASP A 246 -20.95 5.67 36.70
N ILE A 247 -20.82 6.31 35.53
CA ILE A 247 -19.61 7.01 35.10
C ILE A 247 -19.95 8.47 34.78
N ALA A 248 -19.38 9.39 35.55
CA ALA A 248 -19.44 10.81 35.25
C ALA A 248 -18.70 11.09 33.93
N PHE A 249 -19.41 11.67 32.96
CA PHE A 249 -18.90 11.88 31.61
C PHE A 249 -19.41 13.17 31.00
N LYS A 250 -18.52 14.05 30.53
CA LYS A 250 -18.87 15.35 29.95
C LYS A 250 -17.97 15.75 28.78
N SER A 251 -18.33 16.85 28.12
CA SER A 251 -17.44 17.50 27.14
C SER A 251 -16.14 17.93 27.84
N GLY A 252 -15.01 17.62 27.23
CA GLY A 252 -13.66 17.78 27.80
C GLY A 252 -13.14 16.55 28.55
N SER A 253 -13.96 15.51 28.78
CA SER A 253 -13.47 14.28 29.41
C SER A 253 -12.52 13.52 28.48
N LEU A 254 -11.44 12.97 29.05
CA LEU A 254 -10.44 12.19 28.34
C LEU A 254 -10.76 10.70 28.44
N ILE A 255 -10.91 10.04 27.30
CA ILE A 255 -11.07 8.58 27.22
C ILE A 255 -9.73 7.96 26.90
N LYS A 256 -9.28 7.02 27.73
CA LYS A 256 -8.20 6.07 27.38
C LYS A 256 -8.84 4.80 26.83
N CYS A 257 -8.49 4.39 25.62
CA CYS A 257 -9.18 3.30 24.93
C CYS A 257 -8.30 2.50 23.96
N VAL A 258 -8.85 1.37 23.51
CA VAL A 258 -8.41 0.65 22.31
C VAL A 258 -9.18 1.23 21.11
N LEU A 259 -8.47 1.94 20.25
CA LEU A 259 -9.02 2.61 19.06
C LEU A 259 -8.71 1.79 17.81
N ILE A 260 -9.76 1.40 17.09
CA ILE A 260 -9.68 0.77 15.77
C ILE A 260 -9.80 1.86 14.70
N GLN A 261 -8.91 1.83 13.71
CA GLN A 261 -8.93 2.73 12.56
C GLN A 261 -9.05 1.88 11.30
N LYS A 262 -10.23 1.93 10.66
CA LYS A 262 -10.49 1.24 9.39
C LYS A 262 -9.90 2.05 8.26
N ARG A 263 -9.13 1.41 7.40
CA ARG A 263 -8.49 2.07 6.25
C ARG A 263 -9.07 1.56 4.95
N LYS A 264 -8.99 2.40 3.93
CA LYS A 264 -9.16 2.02 2.54
C LYS A 264 -8.01 2.60 1.73
N ILE A 265 -7.81 2.04 0.55
CA ILE A 265 -6.96 2.63 -0.46
C ILE A 265 -7.87 3.29 -1.49
N ASN A 266 -7.49 4.50 -1.91
CA ASN A 266 -8.19 5.20 -2.97
C ASN A 266 -7.75 4.66 -4.34
N GLU A 267 -8.27 5.24 -5.42
CA GLU A 267 -7.97 4.77 -6.77
C GLU A 267 -6.49 4.94 -7.15
N ILE A 268 -5.73 5.77 -6.46
CA ILE A 268 -4.33 6.04 -6.79
C ILE A 268 -3.36 5.36 -5.81
N GLY A 269 -3.84 4.43 -4.98
CA GLY A 269 -2.96 3.68 -4.07
C GLY A 269 -2.70 4.33 -2.71
N ILE A 270 -3.22 5.53 -2.47
CA ILE A 270 -3.04 6.23 -1.20
C ILE A 270 -3.99 5.64 -0.16
N GLU A 271 -3.41 5.19 0.96
CA GLU A 271 -4.16 4.77 2.13
C GLU A 271 -4.76 5.96 2.87
N TYR A 272 -6.01 5.82 3.31
CA TYR A 272 -6.66 6.80 4.16
C TYR A 272 -7.58 6.12 5.18
N ILE A 273 -7.74 6.78 6.33
CA ILE A 273 -8.64 6.30 7.38
C ILE A 273 -10.07 6.68 7.00
N THR A 274 -10.96 5.68 7.02
CA THR A 274 -12.38 5.88 6.72
C THR A 274 -13.22 5.99 7.97
N THR A 275 -12.82 5.32 9.05
CA THR A 275 -13.62 5.21 10.26
C THR A 275 -12.73 4.98 11.46
N TYR A 276 -12.99 5.74 12.52
CA TYR A 276 -12.50 5.48 13.87
C TYR A 276 -13.59 4.79 14.69
N SER A 277 -13.21 3.80 15.49
CA SER A 277 -14.12 3.11 16.40
C SER A 277 -13.42 2.77 17.70
N VAL A 278 -13.96 3.25 18.82
CA VAL A 278 -13.52 2.81 20.16
C VAL A 278 -14.07 1.41 20.40
N LYS A 279 -13.16 0.44 20.50
CA LYS A 279 -13.50 -0.97 20.77
C LYS A 279 -13.74 -1.19 22.26
N THR A 280 -12.83 -0.67 23.08
CA THR A 280 -12.79 -0.86 24.53
C THR A 280 -12.30 0.39 25.20
N VAL A 281 -13.03 0.91 26.18
CA VAL A 281 -12.63 1.98 27.08
C VAL A 281 -11.90 1.37 28.26
N LEU A 282 -10.68 1.80 28.46
CA LEU A 282 -9.79 1.37 29.55
C LEU A 282 -9.93 2.26 30.78
N GLY A 283 -10.28 3.53 30.57
CA GLY A 283 -10.55 4.45 31.65
C GLY A 283 -10.99 5.81 31.14
N VAL A 284 -11.56 6.59 32.05
CA VAL A 284 -11.99 7.97 31.80
C VAL A 284 -11.29 8.86 32.79
N SER A 285 -10.85 10.03 32.34
CA SER A 285 -10.39 11.09 33.21
C SER A 285 -11.25 12.34 33.00
N ASP A 286 -11.76 12.89 34.11
CA ASP A 286 -12.50 14.15 34.11
C ASP A 286 -11.95 15.06 35.21
N ASN A 287 -11.50 16.27 34.83
CA ASN A 287 -10.97 17.28 35.75
C ASN A 287 -10.01 16.75 36.84
N GLY A 288 -9.10 15.84 36.48
CA GLY A 288 -8.10 15.27 37.39
C GLY A 288 -8.55 14.02 38.16
N THR A 289 -9.83 13.66 38.13
CA THR A 289 -10.30 12.36 38.63
C THR A 289 -10.18 11.31 37.53
N HIS A 290 -9.58 10.16 37.84
CA HIS A 290 -9.41 9.05 36.90
C HIS A 290 -10.17 7.81 37.38
N ILE A 291 -11.01 7.27 36.51
CA ILE A 291 -11.77 6.04 36.74
C ILE A 291 -11.28 4.99 35.75
N GLU A 292 -10.63 3.94 36.27
CA GLU A 292 -10.24 2.76 35.48
C GLU A 292 -11.44 1.82 35.33
N THR A 293 -11.78 1.43 34.09
CA THR A 293 -12.86 0.46 33.86
C THR A 293 -12.42 -0.95 34.24
N VAL A 294 -13.39 -1.87 34.40
CA VAL A 294 -13.08 -3.30 34.65
C VAL A 294 -12.21 -3.87 33.53
N LYS A 295 -12.49 -3.51 32.27
CA LYS A 295 -11.68 -3.95 31.12
C LYS A 295 -10.30 -3.32 31.09
N GLY A 296 -10.15 -2.07 31.54
CA GLY A 296 -8.86 -1.44 31.76
C GLY A 296 -7.99 -2.22 32.75
N LYS A 297 -8.58 -2.60 33.89
CA LYS A 297 -7.91 -3.43 34.92
C LYS A 297 -7.44 -4.77 34.37
N ILE A 298 -8.33 -5.49 33.68
CA ILE A 298 -8.01 -6.80 33.08
C ILE A 298 -6.87 -6.66 32.07
N LYS A 299 -6.97 -5.67 31.16
CA LYS A 299 -5.92 -5.42 30.16
C LYS A 299 -4.57 -5.14 30.80
N ARG A 300 -4.52 -4.26 31.81
CA ARG A 300 -3.29 -3.94 32.54
C ARG A 300 -2.63 -5.15 33.20
N ILE A 301 -3.42 -6.09 33.74
CA ILE A 301 -2.91 -7.33 34.33
C ILE A 301 -2.28 -8.21 33.24
N ILE A 302 -3.00 -8.45 32.14
CA ILE A 302 -2.51 -9.27 31.02
C ILE A 302 -1.22 -8.68 30.43
N ASP A 303 -1.15 -7.37 30.24
CA ASP A 303 0.03 -6.70 29.67
C ASP A 303 1.24 -6.81 30.61
N LYS A 304 1.00 -6.78 31.93
CA LYS A 304 2.04 -6.98 32.93
C LYS A 304 2.56 -8.42 32.90
N GLU A 305 1.68 -9.41 32.86
CA GLU A 305 2.04 -10.83 32.77
C GLU A 305 2.85 -11.13 31.51
N LYS A 306 2.44 -10.61 30.35
CA LYS A 306 3.21 -10.73 29.10
C LYS A 306 4.60 -10.13 29.21
N LYS A 307 4.71 -8.93 29.80
CA LYS A 307 5.99 -8.25 29.99
C LYS A 307 6.92 -9.01 30.94
N ASP A 308 6.37 -9.63 31.97
CA ASP A 308 7.13 -10.41 32.93
C ASP A 308 7.56 -11.77 32.34
N GLN A 309 6.75 -12.40 31.48
CA GLN A 309 7.13 -13.59 30.70
C GLN A 309 8.26 -13.30 29.70
N LEU A 310 8.16 -12.21 28.94
CA LEU A 310 9.21 -11.77 28.01
C LEU A 310 10.56 -11.50 28.68
N LYS A 311 10.57 -11.16 29.98
CA LYS A 311 11.80 -10.95 30.75
C LYS A 311 12.42 -12.23 31.31
N LEU A 312 11.67 -13.33 31.32
CA LEU A 312 12.14 -14.64 31.79
C LEU A 312 12.74 -15.48 30.66
N GLU A 313 12.52 -15.09 29.39
CA GLU A 313 13.05 -15.74 28.19
C GLU A 313 14.40 -15.14 27.70
N PHE A 314 14.93 -14.13 28.40
CA PHE A 314 16.28 -13.57 28.23
C PHE A 314 17.09 -13.73 29.52
#